data_AF-A0A239IDG0-F1
#
_entry.id   AF-A0A239IDG0-F1
#
_cell.length_a   1.000
_cell.length_b   1.000
_cell.length_c   1.000
_cell.angle_alpha   90.00
_cell.angle_beta   90.00
_cell.angle_gamma   90.00
#
_symmetry.space_group_name_H-M   'P 1'
#
loop_
_entity.id
_entity.type
_entity.pdbx_description
1 polymer ?
#
loop_
_entity_poly.entity_id
_entity_poly.type
_entity_poly.pdbx_seq_one_letter_code
_entity_poly.pdbx_strand_id
1 'polypeptide(L)'
;MNYIENQKDNLQRLAKMIAEQFGKKCEVVVHDLSQDYESTIVAIENNHITGRQVGDCGSNLGLEVLRGTTEEGDRYKYTTRTTSGRILRSSSTYLRDENNKVVGSICINFDITDLLMADSILKEYWLIDNNNEEEVNEVFANNVNELLDYFIIECQKKIGKLPDAMSKEEKISAIQYLDKKGVFLITKSGDRVCEYLGISKYTLYTYLDISRKNGA
;
A
#
# COMPACT_ATOMS: atom_id res chain seq x y z
N MET A 1 32.21 38.93 10.96
CA MET A 1 31.92 38.45 9.60
C MET A 1 30.72 37.52 9.70
N ASN A 2 29.70 37.66 8.86
CA ASN A 2 28.49 36.85 8.94
C ASN A 2 28.81 35.41 8.49
N TYR A 3 28.53 34.42 9.35
CA TYR A 3 28.84 32.99 9.11
C TYR A 3 28.24 32.50 7.80
N ILE A 4 26.99 32.90 7.51
CA ILE A 4 26.27 32.48 6.31
C ILE A 4 26.87 33.13 5.07
N GLU A 5 27.18 34.42 5.12
CA GLU A 5 27.81 35.14 4.01
C GLU A 5 29.17 34.50 3.65
N ASN A 6 29.95 34.08 4.64
CA ASN A 6 31.24 33.39 4.42
C ASN A 6 31.08 32.00 3.78
N GLN A 7 29.96 31.31 3.99
CA GLN A 7 29.70 29.97 3.46
C GLN A 7 28.74 29.96 2.27
N LYS A 8 28.31 31.14 1.82
CA LYS A 8 27.23 31.31 0.83
C LYS A 8 27.47 30.53 -0.45
N ASP A 9 28.69 30.58 -1.01
CA ASP A 9 29.03 29.84 -2.24
C ASP A 9 28.88 28.33 -2.04
N ASN A 10 29.41 27.79 -0.93
CA ASN A 10 29.31 26.36 -0.62
C ASN A 10 27.84 25.94 -0.40
N LEU A 11 27.06 26.75 0.30
CA LEU A 11 25.64 26.50 0.57
C LEU A 11 24.81 26.55 -0.72
N GLN A 12 25.08 27.51 -1.61
CA GLN A 12 24.46 27.61 -2.93
C GLN A 12 24.78 26.39 -3.79
N ARG A 13 26.04 25.97 -3.83
CA ARG A 13 26.46 24.77 -4.57
C ARG A 13 25.81 23.50 -4.03
N LEU A 14 25.67 23.39 -2.71
CA LEU A 14 24.97 22.28 -2.06
C LEU A 14 23.47 22.28 -2.40
N ALA A 15 22.82 23.44 -2.31
CA ALA A 15 21.41 23.60 -2.65
C ALA A 15 21.14 23.20 -4.11
N LYS A 16 21.97 23.68 -5.03
CA LYS A 16 21.92 23.30 -6.44
C LYS A 16 22.12 21.80 -6.65
N MET A 17 23.13 21.20 -6.03
CA MET A 17 23.38 19.76 -6.14
C MET A 17 22.17 18.93 -5.70
N ILE A 18 21.54 19.27 -4.58
CA ILE A 18 20.36 18.58 -4.06
C ILE A 18 19.16 18.77 -5.01
N ALA A 19 18.93 20.00 -5.46
CA ALA A 19 17.85 20.31 -6.39
C ALA A 19 17.99 19.55 -7.72
N GLU A 20 19.20 19.48 -8.27
CA GLU A 20 19.50 18.72 -9.50
C GLU A 20 19.34 17.21 -9.30
N GLN A 21 19.76 16.65 -8.16
CA GLN A 21 19.65 15.23 -7.85
C GLN A 21 18.19 14.73 -7.83
N PHE A 22 17.27 15.53 -7.31
CA PHE A 22 15.85 15.18 -7.19
C PHE A 22 14.97 15.86 -8.25
N GLY A 23 15.57 16.63 -9.14
CA GLY A 23 14.93 17.31 -10.26
C GLY A 23 13.97 18.42 -9.84
N LYS A 24 13.15 18.85 -10.81
CA LYS A 24 12.28 20.05 -10.72
C LYS A 24 11.25 20.04 -9.59
N LYS A 25 11.00 18.89 -8.97
CA LYS A 25 10.05 18.73 -7.85
C LYS A 25 10.70 18.95 -6.48
N CYS A 26 11.99 19.23 -6.42
CA CYS A 26 12.75 19.47 -5.20
C CYS A 26 13.19 20.92 -5.11
N GLU A 27 12.52 21.71 -4.25
CA GLU A 27 12.96 23.05 -3.90
C GLU A 27 13.96 22.98 -2.75
N VAL A 28 15.04 23.75 -2.84
CA VAL A 28 16.02 23.87 -1.76
C VAL A 28 16.20 25.35 -1.45
N VAL A 29 16.03 25.71 -0.18
CA VAL A 29 16.08 27.09 0.31
C VAL A 29 17.18 27.22 1.35
N VAL A 30 18.00 28.26 1.22
CA VAL A 30 19.00 28.64 2.22
C VAL A 30 18.58 29.96 2.84
N HIS A 31 18.45 29.96 4.17
CA HIS A 31 18.18 31.17 4.94
C HIS A 31 19.43 31.65 5.66
N ASP A 32 19.65 32.96 5.61
CA ASP A 32 20.46 33.70 6.55
C ASP A 32 19.55 34.30 7.62
N LEU A 33 19.61 33.74 8.82
CA LEU A 33 18.76 34.15 9.95
C LEU A 33 19.44 35.22 10.82
N SER A 34 20.61 35.72 10.40
CA SER A 34 21.24 36.91 11.01
C SER A 34 20.76 38.22 10.38
N GLN A 35 20.06 38.15 9.24
CA GLN A 35 19.41 39.29 8.57
C GLN A 35 18.02 39.59 9.15
N ASP A 36 17.41 40.68 8.70
CA ASP A 36 16.01 40.96 8.99
C ASP A 36 15.13 39.80 8.51
N TYR A 37 14.11 39.45 9.30
CA TYR A 37 13.25 38.31 9.02
C TYR A 37 12.47 38.47 7.72
N GLU A 38 12.26 39.72 7.26
CA GLU A 38 11.62 40.03 5.99
C GLU A 38 12.46 39.59 4.77
N SER A 39 13.77 39.41 4.91
CA SER A 39 14.70 39.11 3.81
C SER A 39 15.76 38.08 4.22
N THR A 40 15.32 36.88 4.56
CA THR A 40 16.23 35.81 5.02
C THR A 40 16.68 34.88 3.90
N ILE A 41 15.94 34.75 2.80
CA ILE A 41 16.31 33.84 1.72
C ILE A 41 17.51 34.39 0.96
N VAL A 42 18.65 33.70 1.03
CA VAL A 42 19.90 34.08 0.33
C VAL A 42 20.20 33.19 -0.88
N ALA A 43 19.56 32.03 -0.96
CA ALA A 43 19.58 31.15 -2.12
C ALA A 43 18.31 30.31 -2.18
N ILE A 44 17.81 30.07 -3.40
CA ILE A 44 16.67 29.20 -3.63
C ILE A 44 16.76 28.54 -5.00
N GLU A 45 16.52 27.24 -5.05
CA GLU A 45 16.49 26.44 -6.28
C GLU A 45 15.09 25.87 -6.47
N ASN A 46 14.62 25.75 -7.73
CA ASN A 46 13.27 25.29 -8.08
C ASN A 46 12.13 26.05 -7.36
N ASN A 47 12.32 27.36 -7.24
CA ASN A 47 11.45 28.27 -6.51
C ASN A 47 9.99 28.35 -7.02
N HIS A 48 9.71 27.85 -8.22
CA HIS A 48 8.36 27.71 -8.78
C HIS A 48 7.44 26.78 -7.97
N ILE A 49 7.98 25.99 -7.02
CA ILE A 49 7.20 25.10 -6.15
C ILE A 49 6.43 25.93 -5.11
N THR A 50 7.11 26.80 -4.37
CA THR A 50 6.47 27.69 -3.37
C THR A 50 6.13 29.07 -3.93
N GLY A 51 6.77 29.48 -5.02
CA GLY A 51 6.70 30.82 -5.58
C GLY A 51 7.57 31.85 -4.85
N ARG A 52 8.40 31.42 -3.89
CA ARG A 52 9.32 32.29 -3.15
C ARG A 52 10.52 32.70 -4.00
N GLN A 53 11.30 33.66 -3.54
CA GLN A 53 12.52 34.12 -4.20
C GLN A 53 13.58 34.60 -3.20
N VAL A 54 14.80 34.81 -3.69
CA VAL A 54 15.86 35.45 -2.90
C VAL A 54 15.39 36.84 -2.46
N GLY A 55 15.58 37.16 -1.18
CA GLY A 55 15.08 38.39 -0.55
C GLY A 55 13.71 38.25 0.12
N ASP A 56 13.02 37.11 0.02
CA ASP A 56 11.78 36.88 0.77
C ASP A 56 12.05 36.47 2.23
N CYS A 57 10.97 36.48 3.02
CA CYS A 57 10.98 36.18 4.45
C CYS A 57 11.08 34.69 4.79
N GLY A 58 11.37 34.40 6.07
CA GLY A 58 11.28 33.04 6.62
C GLY A 58 9.82 32.56 6.78
N SER A 59 9.59 31.33 7.24
CA SER A 59 8.25 30.81 7.53
C SER A 59 7.93 30.88 9.03
N ASN A 60 6.66 30.73 9.43
CA ASN A 60 6.30 30.67 10.85
C ASN A 60 7.13 29.64 11.67
N LEU A 61 7.56 28.55 11.04
CA LEU A 61 8.42 27.55 11.69
C LEU A 61 9.80 28.13 12.06
N GLY A 62 10.36 28.98 11.20
CA GLY A 62 11.61 29.66 11.50
C GLY A 62 11.48 30.62 12.69
N LEU A 63 10.32 31.28 12.85
CA LEU A 63 10.05 32.14 14.00
C LEU A 63 10.02 31.36 15.32
N GLU A 64 9.41 30.17 15.34
CA GLU A 64 9.37 29.31 16.54
C GLU A 64 10.78 28.91 17.00
N VAL A 65 11.67 28.63 16.04
CA VAL A 65 13.07 28.29 16.33
C VAL A 65 13.86 29.51 16.80
N LEU A 66 13.72 30.67 16.13
CA LEU A 66 14.37 31.91 16.56
C LEU A 66 13.90 32.38 17.94
N ARG A 67 12.64 32.13 18.29
CA ARG A 67 12.09 32.41 19.62
C ARG A 67 12.65 31.47 20.70
N GLY A 68 13.21 30.32 20.33
CA GLY A 68 13.70 29.30 21.26
C GLY A 68 12.58 28.47 21.90
N THR A 69 11.40 28.42 21.27
CA THR A 69 10.27 27.61 21.77
C THR A 69 10.35 26.13 21.37
N THR A 70 11.44 25.71 20.75
CA THR A 70 11.68 24.35 20.26
C THR A 70 13.01 23.82 20.77
N GLU A 71 13.08 22.57 21.25
CA GLU A 71 14.28 22.01 21.89
C GLU A 71 15.49 21.89 20.95
N GLU A 72 15.32 21.36 19.72
CA GLU A 72 16.42 21.18 18.76
C GLU A 72 16.31 22.05 17.50
N GLY A 73 15.12 22.56 17.20
CA GLY A 73 14.81 23.40 16.04
C GLY A 73 14.66 22.63 14.72
N ASP A 74 15.55 21.66 14.47
CA ASP A 74 15.52 20.81 13.28
C ASP A 74 14.21 20.03 13.14
N ARG A 75 13.76 19.86 11.89
CA ARG A 75 12.52 19.13 11.58
C ARG A 75 12.71 18.31 10.34
N TYR A 76 12.43 17.01 10.42
CA TYR A 76 12.63 16.09 9.32
C TYR A 76 11.32 15.43 8.91
N LYS A 77 11.11 15.27 7.59
CA LYS A 77 10.01 14.50 7.02
C LYS A 77 8.63 14.96 7.53
N TYR A 78 8.39 16.26 7.58
CA TYR A 78 7.06 16.82 7.87
C TYR A 78 6.34 17.18 6.57
N THR A 79 5.03 17.38 6.66
CA THR A 79 4.21 17.70 5.49
C THR A 79 3.72 19.14 5.58
N THR A 80 3.80 19.87 4.47
CA THR A 80 3.25 21.23 4.36
C THR A 80 2.39 21.36 3.10
N ARG A 81 1.65 22.47 3.02
CA ARG A 81 0.84 22.80 1.85
C ARG A 81 1.18 24.22 1.39
N THR A 82 1.44 24.37 0.10
CA THR A 82 1.65 25.70 -0.51
C THR A 82 0.32 26.43 -0.68
N THR A 83 0.38 27.73 -0.92
CA THR A 83 -0.79 28.55 -1.29
C THR A 83 -1.46 28.07 -2.58
N SER A 84 -0.68 27.48 -3.51
CA SER A 84 -1.19 26.85 -4.73
C SER A 84 -1.85 25.47 -4.51
N GLY A 85 -1.82 24.96 -3.28
CA GLY A 85 -2.43 23.67 -2.92
C GLY A 85 -1.51 22.46 -3.02
N ARG A 86 -0.29 22.60 -3.57
CA ARG A 86 0.72 21.51 -3.61
C ARG A 86 1.03 20.98 -2.22
N ILE A 87 1.20 19.67 -2.11
CA ILE A 87 1.58 18.98 -0.87
C ILE A 87 3.08 18.71 -0.91
N LEU A 88 3.81 19.24 0.07
CA LEU A 88 5.26 19.10 0.14
C LEU A 88 5.66 18.18 1.28
N ARG A 89 6.64 17.32 1.02
CA ARG A 89 7.41 16.62 2.05
C ARG A 89 8.67 17.44 2.32
N SER A 90 8.77 17.98 3.52
CA SER A 90 9.80 18.95 3.87
C SER A 90 10.72 18.45 4.97
N SER A 91 11.96 18.94 4.95
CA SER A 91 12.95 18.81 6.01
C SER A 91 13.72 20.12 6.14
N SER A 92 14.00 20.56 7.36
CA SER A 92 14.76 21.77 7.66
C SER A 92 15.83 21.46 8.71
N THR A 93 17.06 21.85 8.43
CA THR A 93 18.19 21.80 9.37
C THR A 93 18.69 23.21 9.63
N TYR A 94 18.89 23.56 10.89
CA TYR A 94 19.38 24.86 11.31
C TYR A 94 20.90 24.87 11.45
N LEU A 95 21.51 25.87 10.83
CA LEU A 95 22.94 26.10 10.86
C LEU A 95 23.30 26.91 12.10
N ARG A 96 24.35 26.48 12.81
CA ARG A 96 24.79 27.08 14.07
C ARG A 96 26.21 27.59 13.96
N ASP A 97 26.48 28.70 14.63
CA ASP A 97 27.83 29.22 14.77
C ASP A 97 28.63 28.49 15.87
N GLU A 98 29.86 28.93 16.10
CA GLU A 98 30.76 28.40 17.13
C GLU A 98 30.23 28.53 18.57
N ASN A 99 29.25 29.42 18.80
CA ASN A 99 28.58 29.60 20.08
C ASN A 99 27.26 28.83 20.17
N ASN A 100 27.01 27.90 19.22
CA ASN A 100 25.80 27.09 19.12
C ASN A 100 24.52 27.92 18.83
N LYS A 101 24.66 29.19 18.43
CA LYS A 101 23.53 30.07 18.08
C LYS A 101 23.06 29.76 16.67
N VAL A 102 21.75 29.69 16.47
CA VAL A 102 21.14 29.54 15.13
C VAL A 102 21.41 30.80 14.31
N VAL A 103 22.06 30.63 13.16
CA VAL A 103 22.45 31.73 12.24
C VAL A 103 21.89 31.54 10.83
N GLY A 104 21.39 30.37 10.51
CA GLY A 104 20.78 30.10 9.20
C GLY A 104 20.01 28.79 9.19
N SER A 105 19.50 28.41 8.02
CA SER A 105 18.91 27.10 7.81
C SER A 105 19.01 26.65 6.36
N ILE A 106 18.94 25.35 6.15
CA ILE A 106 18.76 24.71 4.84
C ILE A 106 17.45 23.94 4.90
N CYS A 107 16.57 24.22 3.95
CA CYS A 107 15.25 23.60 3.84
C CYS A 107 15.14 22.87 2.51
N ILE A 108 14.69 21.62 2.54
CA ILE A 108 14.31 20.84 1.35
C ILE A 108 12.79 20.73 1.36
N ASN A 109 12.16 21.10 0.25
CA ASN A 109 10.72 20.96 0.05
C ASN A 109 10.45 20.16 -1.24
N PHE A 110 10.01 18.91 -1.08
CA PHE A 110 9.74 18.03 -2.21
C PHE A 110 8.24 17.95 -2.51
N ASP A 111 7.82 18.35 -3.71
CA ASP A 111 6.42 18.27 -4.16
C ASP A 111 6.02 16.82 -4.43
N ILE A 112 5.24 16.25 -3.50
CA ILE A 112 4.76 14.86 -3.56
C ILE A 112 3.32 14.76 -4.07
N THR A 113 2.75 15.84 -4.60
CA THR A 113 1.33 15.87 -5.01
C THR A 113 0.99 14.75 -6.00
N ASP A 114 1.81 14.60 -7.04
CA ASP A 114 1.59 13.59 -8.09
C ASP A 114 1.79 12.17 -7.58
N LEU A 115 2.70 11.98 -6.60
CA LEU A 115 2.93 10.68 -5.96
C LEU A 115 1.71 10.26 -5.12
N LEU A 116 1.09 11.20 -4.42
CA LEU A 116 -0.14 10.94 -3.66
C LEU A 116 -1.32 10.62 -4.59
N MET A 117 -1.41 11.29 -5.75
CA MET A 117 -2.42 10.95 -6.76
C MET A 117 -2.20 9.54 -7.33
N ALA A 118 -0.96 9.20 -7.66
CA ALA A 118 -0.62 7.85 -8.13
C ALA A 118 -0.94 6.78 -7.07
N ASP A 119 -0.59 7.00 -5.80
CA ASP A 119 -0.94 6.10 -4.70
C ASP A 119 -2.47 5.91 -4.57
N SER A 120 -3.23 6.99 -4.71
CA SER A 120 -4.70 6.93 -4.69
C SER A 120 -5.25 6.08 -5.84
N ILE A 121 -4.74 6.27 -7.05
CA ILE A 121 -5.16 5.51 -8.24
C ILE A 121 -4.79 4.03 -8.07
N LEU A 122 -3.56 3.72 -7.64
CA LEU A 122 -3.12 2.34 -7.44
C LEU A 122 -3.97 1.63 -6.38
N LYS A 123 -4.32 2.33 -5.30
CA LYS A 123 -5.22 1.79 -4.27
C LYS A 123 -6.59 1.46 -4.84
N GLU A 124 -7.15 2.31 -5.70
CA GLU A 124 -8.44 2.04 -6.35
C GLU A 124 -8.43 0.75 -7.19
N TYR A 125 -7.31 0.44 -7.87
CA TYR A 125 -7.21 -0.75 -8.73
C TYR A 125 -6.82 -2.04 -8.01
N TRP A 126 -6.08 -1.96 -6.91
CA TRP A 126 -5.52 -3.15 -6.22
C TRP A 126 -5.97 -3.31 -4.77
N LEU A 127 -6.88 -2.48 -4.26
CA LEU A 127 -7.64 -2.82 -3.05
C LEU A 127 -8.52 -4.04 -3.37
N ILE A 128 -7.89 -5.21 -3.33
CA ILE A 128 -8.51 -6.45 -2.89
C ILE A 128 -9.10 -6.10 -1.54
N ASP A 129 -10.42 -6.15 -1.42
CA ASP A 129 -11.09 -5.86 -0.17
C ASP A 129 -10.75 -7.01 0.79
N ASN A 130 -9.60 -6.90 1.47
CA ASN A 130 -9.03 -7.93 2.37
C ASN A 130 -9.99 -8.29 3.51
N ASN A 131 -11.10 -7.57 3.66
CA ASN A 131 -12.11 -7.83 4.67
C ASN A 131 -13.31 -8.64 4.16
N ASN A 132 -13.48 -8.91 2.86
CA ASN A 132 -14.70 -9.54 2.34
C ASN A 132 -14.58 -10.42 1.09
N GLU A 133 -13.39 -10.65 0.54
CA GLU A 133 -13.26 -11.62 -0.55
C GLU A 133 -13.23 -13.04 0.04
N GLU A 134 -14.40 -13.70 0.09
CA GLU A 134 -14.42 -15.16 0.08
C GLU A 134 -13.58 -15.60 -1.12
N GLU A 135 -12.45 -16.25 -0.85
CA GLU A 135 -11.52 -16.72 -1.88
C GLU A 135 -12.30 -17.61 -2.87
N VAL A 136 -12.63 -17.05 -4.04
CA VAL A 136 -13.42 -17.75 -5.05
C VAL A 136 -12.51 -18.79 -5.68
N ASN A 137 -12.64 -20.03 -5.19
CA ASN A 137 -11.98 -21.18 -5.78
C ASN A 137 -12.71 -21.58 -7.07
N GLU A 138 -12.47 -20.81 -8.14
CA GLU A 138 -12.91 -21.15 -9.49
C GLU A 138 -11.96 -22.19 -10.11
N VAL A 139 -12.55 -23.22 -10.73
CA VAL A 139 -11.81 -24.32 -11.36
C VAL A 139 -11.98 -24.23 -12.86
N PHE A 140 -10.88 -23.90 -13.55
CA PHE A 140 -10.83 -23.92 -15.01
C PHE A 140 -10.48 -25.33 -15.51
N ALA A 141 -11.51 -26.16 -15.66
CA ALA A 141 -11.38 -27.49 -16.27
C ALA A 141 -11.56 -27.40 -17.80
N ASN A 142 -10.77 -28.14 -18.58
CA ASN A 142 -10.87 -28.12 -20.04
C ASN A 142 -12.02 -29.00 -20.57
N ASN A 143 -12.58 -29.85 -19.71
CA ASN A 143 -13.74 -30.67 -20.00
C ASN A 143 -14.46 -31.10 -18.71
N VAL A 144 -15.65 -31.66 -18.88
CA VAL A 144 -16.53 -32.09 -17.79
C VAL A 144 -15.89 -33.18 -16.92
N ASN A 145 -15.08 -34.07 -17.49
CA ASN A 145 -14.45 -35.15 -16.72
C ASN A 145 -13.40 -34.61 -15.75
N GLU A 146 -12.59 -33.63 -16.19
CA GLU A 146 -11.62 -32.94 -15.34
C GLU A 146 -12.31 -32.22 -14.16
N LEU A 147 -13.46 -31.58 -14.41
CA LEU A 147 -14.23 -30.94 -13.35
C LEU A 147 -14.81 -31.95 -12.35
N LEU A 148 -15.29 -33.09 -12.83
CA LEU A 148 -15.76 -34.18 -11.97
C LEU A 148 -14.63 -34.76 -11.12
N ASP A 149 -13.45 -34.98 -11.71
CA ASP A 149 -12.27 -35.48 -10.99
C ASP A 149 -11.81 -34.51 -9.92
N TYR A 150 -11.83 -33.21 -10.21
CA TYR A 150 -11.56 -32.18 -9.21
C TYR A 150 -12.49 -32.33 -7.99
N PHE A 151 -13.81 -32.42 -8.22
CA PHE A 151 -14.76 -32.55 -7.12
C PHE A 151 -14.61 -33.86 -6.34
N ILE A 152 -14.25 -34.95 -7.02
CA ILE A 152 -13.95 -36.24 -6.38
C ILE A 152 -12.72 -36.11 -5.47
N ILE A 153 -11.64 -35.47 -5.94
CA ILE A 153 -10.42 -35.24 -5.17
C ILE A 153 -10.70 -34.35 -3.95
N GLU A 154 -11.43 -33.25 -4.14
CA GLU A 154 -11.82 -32.35 -3.04
C GLU A 154 -12.73 -33.05 -2.02
N CYS A 155 -13.66 -33.89 -2.50
CA CYS A 155 -14.46 -34.74 -1.65
C CYS A 155 -13.59 -35.70 -0.83
N GLN A 156 -12.61 -36.35 -1.46
CA GLN A 156 -11.68 -37.24 -0.77
C GLN A 156 -10.89 -36.51 0.32
N LYS A 157 -10.35 -35.32 0.01
CA LYS A 157 -9.64 -34.48 0.98
C LYS A 157 -10.52 -34.09 2.16
N LYS A 158 -11.79 -33.74 1.90
CA LYS A 158 -12.75 -33.36 2.94
C LYS A 158 -13.09 -34.52 3.87
N ILE A 159 -13.24 -35.73 3.34
CA ILE A 159 -13.54 -36.93 4.13
C ILE A 159 -12.28 -37.47 4.82
N GLY A 160 -11.10 -37.31 4.20
CA GLY A 160 -9.80 -37.73 4.75
C GLY A 160 -9.50 -39.22 4.60
N LYS A 161 -10.28 -39.97 3.80
CA LYS A 161 -10.14 -41.43 3.60
C LYS A 161 -10.31 -41.82 2.13
N LEU A 162 -9.70 -42.95 1.76
CA LEU A 162 -9.97 -43.61 0.48
C LEU A 162 -11.37 -44.25 0.49
N PRO A 163 -12.07 -44.33 -0.66
CA PRO A 163 -13.44 -44.88 -0.75
C PRO A 163 -13.66 -46.24 -0.11
N ASP A 164 -12.69 -47.15 -0.23
CA ASP A 164 -12.78 -48.51 0.31
C ASP A 164 -12.68 -48.54 1.84
N ALA A 165 -12.09 -47.51 2.45
CA ALA A 165 -11.97 -47.34 3.88
C ALA A 165 -13.08 -46.47 4.49
N MET A 166 -14.00 -45.95 3.67
CA MET A 166 -15.12 -45.12 4.14
C MET A 166 -16.23 -45.97 4.75
N SER A 167 -16.71 -45.58 5.92
CA SER A 167 -17.95 -46.11 6.49
C SER A 167 -19.17 -45.72 5.65
N LYS A 168 -20.33 -46.31 5.96
CA LYS A 168 -21.59 -45.92 5.32
C LYS A 168 -21.89 -44.43 5.53
N GLU A 169 -21.71 -43.94 6.73
CA GLU A 169 -21.95 -42.54 7.12
C GLU A 169 -21.00 -41.59 6.40
N GLU A 170 -19.75 -41.99 6.20
CA GLU A 170 -18.74 -41.24 5.45
C GLU A 170 -19.07 -41.20 3.95
N LYS A 171 -19.56 -42.31 3.36
CA LYS A 171 -20.04 -42.34 1.98
C LYS A 171 -21.29 -41.47 1.77
N ILE A 172 -22.20 -41.44 2.74
CA ILE A 172 -23.36 -40.52 2.71
C ILE A 172 -22.88 -39.06 2.77
N SER A 173 -21.92 -38.75 3.65
CA SER A 173 -21.34 -37.41 3.77
C SER A 173 -20.61 -36.97 2.49
N ALA A 174 -19.92 -37.90 1.82
CA ALA A 174 -19.28 -37.66 0.53
C ALA A 174 -20.32 -37.30 -0.54
N ILE A 175 -21.40 -38.08 -0.65
CA ILE A 175 -22.49 -37.81 -1.60
C ILE A 175 -23.18 -36.48 -1.30
N GLN A 176 -23.38 -36.15 -0.02
CA GLN A 176 -23.94 -34.85 0.39
C GLN A 176 -23.08 -33.68 -0.07
N TYR A 177 -21.76 -33.79 0.08
CA TYR A 177 -20.83 -32.76 -0.38
C TYR A 177 -20.90 -32.58 -1.90
N LEU A 178 -20.88 -33.68 -2.65
CA LEU A 178 -20.97 -33.66 -4.12
C LEU A 178 -22.31 -33.08 -4.61
N ASP A 179 -23.43 -33.42 -3.96
CA ASP A 179 -24.76 -32.88 -4.27
C ASP A 179 -24.82 -31.37 -3.98
N LYS A 180 -24.28 -30.93 -2.84
CA LYS A 180 -24.19 -29.50 -2.49
C LYS A 180 -23.34 -28.71 -3.48
N LYS A 181 -22.31 -29.33 -4.08
CA LYS A 181 -21.49 -28.74 -5.14
C LYS A 181 -22.12 -28.82 -6.54
N GLY A 182 -23.32 -29.41 -6.67
CA GLY A 182 -24.05 -29.50 -7.94
C GLY A 182 -23.52 -30.57 -8.90
N VAL A 183 -22.68 -31.50 -8.44
CA VAL A 183 -22.05 -32.53 -9.28
C VAL A 183 -23.08 -33.37 -10.05
N PHE A 184 -24.25 -33.61 -9.47
CA PHE A 184 -25.31 -34.40 -10.09
C PHE A 184 -26.13 -33.67 -11.17
N LEU A 185 -25.87 -32.38 -11.41
CA LEU A 185 -26.38 -31.66 -12.58
C LEU A 185 -25.65 -32.08 -13.87
N ILE A 186 -24.42 -32.59 -13.74
CA ILE A 186 -23.61 -33.06 -14.85
C ILE A 186 -24.13 -34.42 -15.34
N THR A 187 -24.35 -34.53 -16.65
CA THR A 187 -24.80 -35.79 -17.26
C THR A 187 -23.75 -36.90 -17.05
N LYS A 188 -24.20 -38.10 -16.66
CA LYS A 188 -23.36 -39.28 -16.34
C LYS A 188 -22.45 -39.14 -15.10
N SER A 189 -22.55 -38.07 -14.31
CA SER A 189 -21.76 -37.97 -13.06
C SER A 189 -22.10 -39.07 -12.06
N GLY A 190 -23.35 -39.53 -12.03
CA GLY A 190 -23.77 -40.64 -11.19
C GLY A 190 -23.01 -41.94 -11.44
N ASP A 191 -22.67 -42.25 -12.70
CA ASP A 191 -21.86 -43.42 -13.04
C ASP A 191 -20.45 -43.30 -12.46
N ARG A 192 -19.83 -42.12 -12.64
CA ARG A 192 -18.46 -41.84 -12.16
C ARG A 192 -18.37 -41.84 -10.63
N VAL A 193 -19.38 -41.29 -9.95
CA VAL A 193 -19.45 -41.30 -8.48
C VAL A 193 -19.68 -42.72 -7.93
N CYS A 194 -20.52 -43.52 -8.61
CA CYS A 194 -20.71 -44.93 -8.27
C CYS A 194 -19.40 -45.73 -8.39
N GLU A 195 -18.67 -45.54 -9.49
CA GLU A 195 -17.36 -46.16 -9.72
C GLU A 195 -16.36 -45.73 -8.63
N TYR A 196 -16.26 -44.43 -8.35
CA TYR A 196 -15.35 -43.90 -7.33
C TYR A 196 -15.67 -44.42 -5.92
N LEU A 197 -16.94 -44.44 -5.50
CA LEU A 197 -17.33 -44.89 -4.15
C LEU A 197 -17.46 -46.41 -4.01
N GLY A 198 -17.36 -47.16 -5.11
CA GLY A 198 -17.58 -48.60 -5.15
C GLY A 198 -19.01 -48.98 -4.74
N ILE A 199 -20.02 -48.25 -5.21
CA ILE A 199 -21.44 -48.47 -4.86
C ILE A 199 -22.33 -48.63 -6.08
N SER A 200 -23.49 -49.28 -5.90
CA SER A 200 -24.50 -49.39 -6.97
C SER A 200 -25.27 -48.07 -7.16
N LYS A 201 -25.90 -47.89 -8.33
CA LYS A 201 -26.83 -46.76 -8.57
C LYS A 201 -27.97 -46.72 -7.55
N TYR A 202 -28.50 -47.89 -7.20
CA TYR A 202 -29.56 -47.99 -6.19
C TYR A 202 -29.08 -47.44 -4.84
N THR A 203 -27.86 -47.80 -4.43
CA THR A 203 -27.23 -47.30 -3.21
C THR A 203 -26.98 -45.78 -3.28
N LEU A 204 -26.49 -45.28 -4.41
CA LEU A 204 -26.29 -43.84 -4.64
C LEU A 204 -27.58 -43.04 -4.42
N TYR A 205 -28.68 -43.43 -5.07
CA TYR A 205 -29.97 -42.74 -4.91
C TYR A 205 -30.54 -42.87 -3.49
N THR A 206 -30.37 -44.03 -2.86
CA THR A 206 -30.75 -44.21 -1.45
C THR A 206 -29.98 -43.24 -0.54
N TYR A 207 -28.68 -43.09 -0.76
CA TYR A 207 -27.84 -42.20 0.04
C TYR A 207 -28.11 -40.72 -0.26
N LEU A 208 -28.42 -40.37 -1.52
CA LEU A 208 -28.90 -39.02 -1.89
C LEU A 208 -30.20 -38.66 -1.16
N ASP A 209 -31.16 -39.57 -1.11
CA ASP A 209 -32.42 -39.34 -0.40
C ASP A 209 -32.20 -39.17 1.11
N ILE A 210 -31.33 -39.97 1.71
CA ILE A 210 -30.94 -39.82 3.13
C ILE A 210 -30.24 -38.48 3.35
N SER A 211 -29.30 -38.12 2.48
CA SER A 211 -28.55 -36.87 2.56
C SER A 211 -29.46 -35.64 2.46
N ARG A 212 -30.48 -35.66 1.59
CA ARG A 212 -31.40 -34.54 1.41
C ARG A 212 -32.40 -34.40 2.56
N LYS A 213 -32.78 -35.52 3.18
CA LYS A 213 -33.61 -35.52 4.40
C LYS A 213 -32.85 -35.04 5.64
N ASN A 214 -31.54 -35.24 5.70
CA ASN A 214 -30.69 -34.80 6.82
C ASN A 214 -30.15 -33.36 6.66
N GLY A 215 -30.34 -32.73 5.49
CA GLY A 215 -29.92 -31.36 5.20
C GLY A 215 -31.06 -30.33 5.15
N ALA A 216 -32.27 -30.74 5.52
CA ALA A 216 -33.47 -29.90 5.64
C ALA A 216 -33.75 -29.53 7.10
#